data_AF-A0A965KYT2-F1
#
_entry.id   AF-A0A965KYT2-F1
#
_cell.length_a   1.000
_cell.length_b   1.000
_cell.length_c   1.000
_cell.angle_alpha   90.00
_cell.angle_beta   90.00
_cell.angle_gamma   90.00
#
_symmetry.space_group_name_H-M   'P 1'
#
loop_
_entity.id
_entity.type
_entity.pdbx_description
1 polymer ?
#
loop_
_entity_poly.entity_id
_entity_poly.type
_entity_poly.pdbx_seq_one_letter_code
_entity_poly.pdbx_strand_id
1 'polypeptide(L)'
;MVVTDPLSGLTQTIDSLAPGGSESFDASYMATQEDFDTRGGGDDDIDNTAQADSDQTDAVTASYAVRILYDPELSVLKQANVESVDEVGDKILYTISVSNTGNITLTDVTLEDTLIEDTLSNDADQDGVIDGDDGDGLLEVGETWIWTGEYTVTQADYDAALATPGTYYIRNTATADSDQTDPVTSSAEVSLVEVAFEGLSPGYWKNHPGDWDGISTTTSFENFFFGSQQSGLKWMVKTPGKGKEKFVSQQDISMQQALELTGGAEAALARQAVAAVLNSRDEDVTYRFTEAQIKEWVTEALSGMPVDLENDGIIEFQAGSQAIEGVKNLLDYNNNLELI
;
A
#
# COMPACT_ATOMS: atom_id res chain seq x y z
N MET A 1 -43.53 55.84 19.47
CA MET A 1 -43.23 54.45 19.90
C MET A 1 -42.00 53.96 19.15
N VAL A 2 -41.25 53.04 19.75
CA VAL A 2 -40.07 52.43 19.13
C VAL A 2 -40.26 50.92 19.05
N VAL A 3 -39.91 50.34 17.91
CA VAL A 3 -39.84 48.89 17.69
C VAL A 3 -38.38 48.51 17.52
N THR A 4 -37.90 47.58 18.33
CA THR A 4 -36.53 47.06 18.26
C THR A 4 -36.53 45.55 18.12
N ASP A 5 -35.52 45.04 17.43
CA ASP A 5 -35.23 43.61 17.32
C ASP A 5 -33.70 43.46 17.37
N PRO A 6 -33.13 42.99 18.49
CA PRO A 6 -31.69 42.93 18.66
C PRO A 6 -30.98 41.98 17.69
N LEU A 7 -31.58 40.82 17.37
CA LEU A 7 -30.93 39.81 16.54
C LEU A 7 -30.80 40.26 15.08
N SER A 8 -31.86 40.85 14.53
CA SER A 8 -31.84 41.42 13.18
C SER A 8 -31.25 42.83 13.12
N GLY A 9 -31.05 43.48 14.27
CA GLY A 9 -30.61 44.88 14.37
C GLY A 9 -31.67 45.91 14.00
N LEU A 10 -32.94 45.52 13.85
CA LEU A 10 -34.03 46.45 13.52
C LEU A 10 -34.20 47.48 14.65
N THR A 11 -34.31 48.75 14.27
CA THR A 11 -34.79 49.81 15.16
C THR A 11 -35.62 50.78 14.34
N GLN A 12 -36.90 50.90 14.67
CA GLN A 12 -37.85 51.76 13.95
C GLN A 12 -38.63 52.63 14.91
N THR A 13 -38.90 53.87 14.48
CA THR A 13 -39.77 54.80 15.23
C THR A 13 -41.09 54.94 14.51
N ILE A 14 -42.19 54.77 15.24
CA ILE A 14 -43.54 55.04 14.77
C ILE A 14 -44.04 56.28 15.49
N ASP A 15 -44.37 57.32 14.72
CA ASP A 15 -44.84 58.61 15.27
C ASP A 15 -46.19 58.46 15.99
N SER A 16 -47.14 57.75 15.39
CA SER A 16 -48.44 57.46 16.02
C SER A 16 -49.15 56.28 15.34
N LEU A 17 -49.93 55.53 16.12
CA LEU A 17 -50.93 54.59 15.59
C LEU A 17 -52.33 55.04 16.02
N ALA A 18 -53.25 55.08 15.06
CA ALA A 18 -54.66 55.24 15.37
C ALA A 18 -55.22 53.97 16.03
N PRO A 19 -56.33 54.05 16.79
CA PRO A 19 -56.99 52.85 17.34
C PRO A 19 -57.32 51.83 16.24
N GLY A 20 -56.80 50.61 16.38
CA GLY A 20 -56.94 49.52 15.40
C GLY A 20 -55.98 49.59 14.20
N GLY A 21 -55.07 50.57 14.15
CA GLY A 21 -54.02 50.65 13.16
C GLY A 21 -52.85 49.69 13.42
N SER A 22 -52.10 49.38 12.38
CA SER A 22 -50.91 48.52 12.42
C SER A 22 -49.89 49.02 11.41
N GLU A 23 -48.60 48.87 11.75
CA GLU A 23 -47.46 49.04 10.84
C GLU A 23 -46.71 47.71 10.76
N SER A 24 -45.95 47.49 9.69
CA SER A 24 -45.17 46.27 9.50
C SER A 24 -43.79 46.62 8.98
N PHE A 25 -42.79 45.94 9.53
CA PHE A 25 -41.39 46.10 9.16
C PHE A 25 -40.82 44.73 8.85
N ASP A 26 -40.08 44.65 7.75
CA ASP A 26 -39.32 43.47 7.41
C ASP A 26 -37.89 43.61 7.94
N ALA A 27 -37.38 42.53 8.52
CA ALA A 27 -35.99 42.40 8.93
C ALA A 27 -35.51 40.97 8.63
N SER A 28 -34.22 40.81 8.41
CA SER A 28 -33.62 39.51 8.12
C SER A 28 -32.39 39.30 8.98
N TYR A 29 -32.24 38.07 9.47
CA TYR A 29 -31.02 37.61 10.10
C TYR A 29 -30.31 36.62 9.16
N MET A 30 -29.01 36.77 8.98
CA MET A 30 -28.17 35.82 8.26
C MET A 30 -27.52 34.91 9.29
N ALA A 31 -27.94 33.65 9.33
CA ALA A 31 -27.33 32.65 10.19
C ALA A 31 -25.82 32.54 9.92
N THR A 32 -25.07 32.36 10.98
CA THR A 32 -23.61 32.30 11.05
C THR A 32 -23.17 30.90 11.44
N GLN A 33 -21.91 30.55 11.20
CA GLN A 33 -21.39 29.24 11.63
C GLN A 33 -21.49 29.05 13.15
N GLU A 34 -21.30 30.13 13.92
CA GLU A 34 -21.45 30.11 15.38
C GLU A 34 -22.86 29.69 15.82
N ASP A 35 -23.92 30.04 15.07
CA ASP A 35 -25.28 29.58 15.39
C ASP A 35 -25.39 28.05 15.31
N PHE A 36 -24.80 27.44 14.28
CA PHE A 36 -24.81 25.99 14.10
C PHE A 36 -23.92 25.29 15.12
N ASP A 37 -22.70 25.78 15.32
CA ASP A 37 -21.70 25.20 16.23
C ASP A 37 -22.15 25.28 17.70
N THR A 38 -22.84 26.37 18.08
CA THR A 38 -23.41 26.52 19.43
C THR A 38 -24.82 25.95 19.55
N ARG A 39 -25.40 25.43 18.46
CA ARG A 39 -26.78 24.94 18.38
C ARG A 39 -27.78 25.97 18.89
N GLY A 40 -27.66 27.22 18.46
CA GLY A 40 -28.53 28.32 18.85
C GLY A 40 -28.39 28.75 20.30
N GLY A 41 -27.27 28.42 20.95
CA GLY A 41 -27.11 28.56 22.41
C GLY A 41 -27.48 27.28 23.20
N GLY A 42 -27.65 26.16 22.50
CA GLY A 42 -27.73 24.81 23.07
C GLY A 42 -29.14 24.22 23.12
N ASP A 43 -30.16 24.97 22.68
CA ASP A 43 -31.55 24.51 22.61
C ASP A 43 -32.04 24.25 21.19
N ASP A 44 -31.11 24.25 20.23
CA ASP A 44 -31.32 23.72 18.88
C ASP A 44 -32.17 24.64 17.98
N ASP A 45 -32.41 25.88 18.42
CA ASP A 45 -33.20 26.90 17.75
C ASP A 45 -32.48 28.26 17.72
N ILE A 46 -32.62 29.02 16.62
CA ILE A 46 -32.24 30.44 16.58
C ILE A 46 -33.42 31.25 17.13
N ASP A 47 -33.26 31.77 18.34
CA ASP A 47 -34.26 32.57 19.04
C ASP A 47 -34.22 34.05 18.64
N ASN A 48 -35.34 34.58 18.16
CA ASN A 48 -35.52 36.00 17.94
C ASN A 48 -36.61 36.58 18.85
N THR A 49 -36.35 37.77 19.41
CA THR A 49 -37.33 38.51 20.22
C THR A 49 -37.36 39.98 19.83
N ALA A 50 -38.50 40.44 19.33
CA ALA A 50 -38.77 41.85 19.07
C ALA A 50 -39.49 42.50 20.26
N GLN A 51 -39.27 43.80 20.44
CA GLN A 51 -39.90 44.63 21.46
C GLN A 51 -40.57 45.85 20.82
N ALA A 52 -41.77 46.19 21.27
CA ALA A 52 -42.43 47.45 20.96
C ALA A 52 -42.69 48.23 22.27
N ASP A 53 -42.26 49.49 22.30
CA ASP A 53 -42.36 50.36 23.46
C ASP A 53 -42.99 51.72 23.10
N SER A 54 -43.88 52.20 23.96
CA SER A 54 -44.60 53.46 23.78
C SER A 54 -44.63 54.25 25.09
N ASP A 55 -44.85 55.55 25.01
CA ASP A 55 -45.05 56.38 26.19
C ASP A 55 -46.46 56.26 26.79
N GLN A 56 -47.36 55.49 26.17
CA GLN A 56 -48.74 55.30 26.63
C GLN A 56 -49.02 53.90 27.22
N THR A 57 -48.13 52.93 27.04
CA THR A 57 -48.30 51.54 27.50
C THR A 57 -46.98 50.98 28.01
N ASP A 58 -47.04 49.87 28.77
CA ASP A 58 -45.82 49.09 29.02
C ASP A 58 -45.29 48.49 27.72
N ALA A 59 -43.98 48.26 27.68
CA ALA A 59 -43.33 47.57 26.57
C ALA A 59 -43.87 46.13 26.44
N VAL A 60 -44.02 45.68 25.20
CA VAL A 60 -44.45 44.32 24.87
C VAL A 60 -43.40 43.64 24.02
N THR A 61 -43.28 42.32 24.14
CA THR A 61 -42.37 41.51 23.34
C THR A 61 -43.11 40.43 22.57
N ALA A 62 -42.51 40.00 21.47
CA ALA A 62 -42.93 38.82 20.72
C ALA A 62 -41.68 38.05 20.30
N SER A 63 -41.72 36.73 20.50
CA SER A 63 -40.59 35.85 20.21
C SER A 63 -40.97 34.78 19.19
N TYR A 64 -40.00 34.38 18.39
CA TYR A 64 -40.11 33.26 17.46
C TYR A 64 -38.77 32.56 17.33
N ALA A 65 -38.81 31.24 17.18
CA ALA A 65 -37.63 30.39 17.13
C ALA A 65 -37.58 29.64 15.79
N VAL A 66 -36.39 29.54 15.20
CA VAL A 66 -36.16 28.80 13.95
C VAL A 66 -35.23 27.62 14.21
N ARG A 67 -35.73 26.40 13.98
CA ARG A 67 -34.99 25.16 14.19
C ARG A 67 -33.73 25.09 13.34
N ILE A 68 -32.60 24.83 14.00
CA ILE A 68 -31.35 24.45 13.36
C ILE A 68 -31.42 22.97 12.96
N LEU A 69 -31.05 22.66 11.73
CA LEU A 69 -30.85 21.27 11.32
C LEU A 69 -29.40 20.91 11.62
N TYR A 70 -29.15 20.10 12.65
CA TYR A 70 -27.82 19.67 13.05
C TYR A 70 -27.43 18.42 12.25
N ASP A 71 -26.39 18.52 11.43
CA ASP A 71 -25.99 17.49 10.45
C ASP A 71 -24.45 17.41 10.33
N PRO A 72 -23.74 16.94 11.38
CA PRO A 72 -22.31 16.68 11.30
C PRO A 72 -22.03 15.51 10.36
N GLU A 73 -21.02 15.65 9.50
CA GLU A 73 -20.61 14.58 8.60
C GLU A 73 -19.10 14.64 8.37
N LEU A 74 -18.44 13.53 8.65
CA LEU A 74 -17.01 13.31 8.44
C LEU A 74 -16.84 12.34 7.28
N SER A 75 -15.95 12.66 6.34
CA SER A 75 -15.60 11.82 5.20
C SER A 75 -14.11 11.52 5.24
N VAL A 76 -13.74 10.26 4.95
CA VAL A 76 -12.34 9.84 4.82
C VAL A 76 -12.12 9.16 3.47
N LEU A 77 -11.03 9.50 2.80
CA LEU A 77 -10.61 8.88 1.55
C LEU A 77 -9.14 8.50 1.63
N LYS A 78 -8.86 7.21 1.43
CA LYS A 78 -7.51 6.66 1.40
C LYS A 78 -7.11 6.21 0.01
N GLN A 79 -5.93 6.60 -0.45
CA GLN A 79 -5.39 6.24 -1.76
C GLN A 79 -3.94 5.78 -1.63
N ALA A 80 -3.57 4.75 -2.39
CA ALA A 80 -2.19 4.35 -2.59
C ALA A 80 -1.63 5.04 -3.85
N ASN A 81 -0.33 5.32 -3.86
CA ASN A 81 0.36 5.88 -5.03
C ASN A 81 0.56 4.86 -6.17
N VAL A 82 0.42 3.56 -5.89
CA VAL A 82 0.59 2.45 -6.83
C VAL A 82 -0.59 1.48 -6.75
N GLU A 83 -0.90 0.81 -7.86
CA GLU A 83 -1.94 -0.24 -7.92
C GLU A 83 -1.38 -1.65 -7.61
N SER A 84 -0.06 -1.81 -7.77
CA SER A 84 0.62 -3.09 -7.55
C SER A 84 2.07 -2.93 -7.11
N VAL A 85 2.55 -3.93 -6.40
CA VAL A 85 3.95 -4.16 -5.99
C VAL A 85 4.36 -5.57 -6.37
N ASP A 86 5.65 -5.86 -6.49
CA ASP A 86 6.13 -7.17 -6.94
C ASP A 86 7.38 -7.71 -6.21
N GLU A 87 7.98 -6.93 -5.32
CA GLU A 87 9.11 -7.36 -4.49
C GLU A 87 9.00 -6.95 -3.02
N VAL A 88 9.69 -7.71 -2.16
CA VAL A 88 9.89 -7.32 -0.75
C VAL A 88 10.76 -6.07 -0.71
N GLY A 89 10.42 -5.10 0.14
CA GLY A 89 11.09 -3.81 0.21
C GLY A 89 10.46 -2.73 -0.68
N ASP A 90 9.51 -3.08 -1.55
CA ASP A 90 8.70 -2.09 -2.28
C ASP A 90 8.00 -1.14 -1.31
N LYS A 91 7.94 0.14 -1.69
CA LYS A 91 7.35 1.20 -0.86
C LYS A 91 6.01 1.66 -1.44
N ILE A 92 4.98 1.61 -0.62
CA ILE A 92 3.62 2.08 -0.92
C ILE A 92 3.40 3.35 -0.10
N LEU A 93 3.28 4.50 -0.78
CA LEU A 93 2.90 5.75 -0.14
C LEU A 93 1.37 5.86 -0.15
N TYR A 94 0.79 6.06 1.03
CA TYR A 94 -0.63 6.33 1.18
C TYR A 94 -0.87 7.83 1.42
N THR A 95 -1.92 8.36 0.80
CA THR A 95 -2.48 9.68 1.10
C THR A 95 -3.90 9.47 1.63
N ILE A 96 -4.20 10.06 2.78
CA ILE A 96 -5.50 10.00 3.44
C ILE A 96 -6.03 11.43 3.54
N SER A 97 -7.21 11.69 3.01
CA SER A 97 -7.89 12.98 3.10
C SER A 97 -9.10 12.83 4.02
N VAL A 98 -9.18 13.65 5.06
CA VAL A 98 -10.30 13.71 5.99
C VAL A 98 -11.00 15.06 5.79
N SER A 99 -12.28 15.05 5.46
CA SER A 99 -13.05 16.24 5.10
C SER A 99 -14.31 16.34 5.94
N ASN A 100 -14.69 17.55 6.32
CA ASN A 100 -15.99 17.83 6.91
C ASN A 100 -17.00 18.16 5.81
N THR A 101 -17.95 17.27 5.56
CA THR A 101 -19.02 17.44 4.56
C THR A 101 -20.35 17.83 5.18
N GLY A 102 -20.38 17.97 6.50
CA GLY A 102 -21.57 18.36 7.27
C GLY A 102 -21.79 19.86 7.29
N ASN A 103 -22.51 20.32 8.31
CA ASN A 103 -22.85 21.74 8.47
C ASN A 103 -22.42 22.38 9.80
N ILE A 104 -21.63 21.66 10.60
CA ILE A 104 -21.02 22.16 11.82
C ILE A 104 -19.51 21.93 11.79
N THR A 105 -18.77 22.75 12.51
CA THR A 105 -17.34 22.57 12.72
C THR A 105 -17.08 21.30 13.55
N LEU A 106 -16.13 20.47 13.13
CA LEU A 106 -15.77 19.23 13.83
C LEU A 106 -14.51 19.45 14.68
N THR A 107 -14.48 18.80 15.86
CA THR A 107 -13.40 18.94 16.84
C THR A 107 -12.85 17.59 17.26
N ASP A 108 -11.63 17.58 17.80
CA ASP A 108 -10.90 16.38 18.21
C ASP A 108 -10.83 15.33 17.07
N VAL A 109 -10.53 15.82 15.86
CA VAL A 109 -10.42 14.96 14.68
C VAL A 109 -9.17 14.10 14.81
N THR A 110 -9.37 12.79 14.83
CA THR A 110 -8.29 11.80 14.95
C THR A 110 -8.28 10.86 13.74
N LEU A 111 -7.11 10.27 13.48
CA LEU A 111 -6.92 9.30 12.41
C LEU A 111 -6.04 8.15 12.90
N GLU A 112 -6.55 6.92 12.79
CA GLU A 112 -5.82 5.69 13.05
C GLU A 112 -5.68 4.88 11.76
N ASP A 113 -4.60 4.12 11.62
CA ASP A 113 -4.34 3.32 10.43
C ASP A 113 -3.75 1.94 10.76
N THR A 114 -4.24 0.91 10.06
CA THR A 114 -3.87 -0.49 10.37
C THR A 114 -2.47 -0.92 9.96
N LEU A 115 -1.83 -0.25 8.99
CA LEU A 115 -0.50 -0.66 8.48
C LEU A 115 0.57 0.42 8.61
N ILE A 116 0.20 1.70 8.64
CA ILE A 116 1.15 2.83 8.62
C ILE A 116 1.14 3.66 9.91
N GLU A 117 0.58 3.16 11.02
CA GLU A 117 0.52 3.86 12.31
C GLU A 117 1.86 4.53 12.69
N ASP A 118 2.97 3.79 12.60
CA ASP A 118 4.31 4.27 12.97
C ASP A 118 4.90 5.32 12.01
N THR A 119 4.34 5.47 10.81
CA THR A 119 4.86 6.35 9.75
C THR A 119 3.87 7.45 9.34
N LEU A 120 2.71 7.48 10.00
CA LEU A 120 1.64 8.41 9.70
C LEU A 120 2.06 9.82 10.13
N SER A 121 1.97 10.77 9.20
CA SER A 121 2.22 12.19 9.43
C SER A 121 1.10 13.02 8.84
N ASN A 122 0.63 14.00 9.59
CA ASN A 122 -0.29 15.06 9.13
C ASN A 122 0.42 16.38 8.86
N ASP A 123 1.74 16.44 9.00
CA ASP A 123 2.52 17.65 8.80
C ASP A 123 3.72 17.28 7.93
N ALA A 124 3.51 17.21 6.61
CA ALA A 124 4.52 16.76 5.68
C ALA A 124 5.65 17.79 5.50
N ASP A 125 5.36 19.08 5.67
CA ASP A 125 6.35 20.15 5.52
C ASP A 125 7.02 20.59 6.84
N GLN A 126 6.56 20.05 7.96
CA GLN A 126 7.08 20.23 9.31
C GLN A 126 6.96 21.67 9.81
N ASP A 127 5.90 22.38 9.41
CA ASP A 127 5.63 23.74 9.86
C ASP A 127 4.90 23.80 11.22
N GLY A 128 4.44 22.65 11.71
CA GLY A 128 3.72 22.48 12.98
C GLY A 128 2.21 22.66 12.86
N VAL A 129 1.68 22.77 11.64
CA VAL A 129 0.26 22.84 11.32
C VAL A 129 -0.12 21.56 10.57
N ILE A 130 -1.36 21.12 10.72
CA ILE A 130 -1.86 19.98 9.95
C ILE A 130 -1.97 20.38 8.48
N ASP A 131 -1.54 19.52 7.56
CA ASP A 131 -1.63 19.74 6.13
C ASP A 131 -3.10 19.95 5.74
N GLY A 132 -3.43 21.17 5.29
CA GLY A 132 -4.79 21.55 4.91
C GLY A 132 -5.62 22.21 6.01
N ASP A 133 -5.10 22.25 7.25
CA ASP A 133 -5.60 23.06 8.36
C ASP A 133 -5.20 24.54 8.16
N ASP A 134 -6.07 25.47 8.56
CA ASP A 134 -5.76 26.90 8.58
C ASP A 134 -4.96 27.35 9.82
N GLY A 135 -4.71 26.40 10.73
CA GLY A 135 -3.86 26.53 11.92
C GLY A 135 -4.64 26.76 13.20
N ASP A 136 -5.97 26.59 13.18
CA ASP A 136 -6.82 26.72 14.35
C ASP A 136 -7.15 25.36 15.01
N GLY A 137 -6.88 24.25 14.33
CA GLY A 137 -7.11 22.89 14.82
C GLY A 137 -8.59 22.50 14.90
N LEU A 138 -9.45 23.17 14.12
CA LEU A 138 -10.87 22.88 13.98
C LEU A 138 -11.16 22.50 12.52
N LEU A 139 -11.77 21.34 12.28
CA LEU A 139 -12.08 20.93 10.92
C LEU A 139 -13.42 21.56 10.48
N GLU A 140 -13.36 22.72 9.83
CA GLU A 140 -14.57 23.48 9.54
C GLU A 140 -15.29 22.99 8.28
N VAL A 141 -16.49 23.50 8.05
CA VAL A 141 -17.37 23.04 6.97
C VAL A 141 -16.69 23.24 5.61
N GLY A 142 -16.48 22.13 4.90
CA GLY A 142 -15.83 22.11 3.59
C GLY A 142 -14.30 22.09 3.63
N GLU A 143 -13.69 22.11 4.82
CA GLU A 143 -12.25 21.97 5.00
C GLU A 143 -11.80 20.50 4.82
N THR A 144 -10.51 20.30 4.55
CA THR A 144 -9.93 18.96 4.35
C THR A 144 -8.50 18.90 4.86
N TRP A 145 -8.27 18.04 5.85
CA TRP A 145 -6.96 17.73 6.38
C TRP A 145 -6.35 16.50 5.71
N ILE A 146 -5.03 16.46 5.61
CA ILE A 146 -4.28 15.46 4.85
C ILE A 146 -3.27 14.75 5.76
N TRP A 147 -3.24 13.42 5.66
CA TRP A 147 -2.20 12.58 6.25
C TRP A 147 -1.51 11.78 5.16
N THR A 148 -0.22 11.52 5.37
CA THR A 148 0.58 10.64 4.54
C THR A 148 1.30 9.61 5.40
N GLY A 149 1.60 8.44 4.83
CA GLY A 149 2.46 7.46 5.48
C GLY A 149 2.89 6.38 4.50
N GLU A 150 4.01 5.72 4.80
CA GLU A 150 4.68 4.80 3.90
C GLU A 150 4.66 3.38 4.48
N TYR A 151 4.16 2.43 3.70
CA TYR A 151 4.26 1.02 4.01
C TYR A 151 5.36 0.38 3.17
N THR A 152 6.25 -0.39 3.80
CA THR A 152 7.25 -1.21 3.10
C THR A 152 6.75 -2.65 3.05
N VAL A 153 6.65 -3.23 1.85
CA VAL A 153 6.24 -4.62 1.64
C VAL A 153 7.18 -5.55 2.39
N THR A 154 6.62 -6.44 3.20
CA THR A 154 7.39 -7.34 4.07
C THR A 154 7.49 -8.74 3.49
N GLN A 155 8.44 -9.53 3.99
CA GLN A 155 8.51 -10.96 3.66
C GLN A 155 7.21 -11.70 4.00
N ALA A 156 6.52 -11.31 5.08
CA ALA A 156 5.27 -11.93 5.48
C ALA A 156 4.13 -11.69 4.48
N ASP A 157 4.09 -10.51 3.83
CA ASP A 157 3.11 -10.23 2.77
C ASP A 157 3.35 -11.13 1.56
N TYR A 158 4.61 -11.33 1.19
CA TYR A 158 5.01 -12.19 0.09
C TYR A 158 4.69 -13.66 0.38
N ASP A 159 5.02 -14.15 1.57
CA ASP A 159 4.68 -15.51 2.02
C ASP A 159 3.16 -15.73 2.04
N ALA A 160 2.38 -14.73 2.48
CA ALA A 160 0.93 -14.78 2.47
C ALA A 160 0.35 -14.78 1.04
N ALA A 161 0.99 -14.07 0.10
CA ALA A 161 0.61 -14.09 -1.31
C ALA A 161 0.85 -15.48 -1.93
N LEU A 162 2.01 -16.10 -1.67
CA LEU A 162 2.32 -17.46 -2.13
C LEU A 162 1.33 -18.51 -1.58
N ALA A 163 0.85 -18.31 -0.35
CA ALA A 163 -0.13 -19.20 0.27
C ALA A 163 -1.57 -18.98 -0.24
N THR A 164 -1.84 -17.89 -0.97
CA THR A 164 -3.18 -17.50 -1.40
C THR A 164 -3.40 -17.85 -2.87
N PRO A 165 -4.36 -18.72 -3.21
CA PRO A 165 -4.71 -18.96 -4.60
C PRO A 165 -5.32 -17.71 -5.25
N GLY A 166 -4.66 -17.16 -6.28
CA GLY A 166 -5.15 -15.99 -7.03
C GLY A 166 -4.41 -14.71 -6.65
N THR A 167 -5.02 -13.55 -6.93
CA THR A 167 -4.40 -12.25 -6.60
C THR A 167 -4.48 -11.98 -5.11
N TYR A 168 -3.33 -11.78 -4.47
CA TYR A 168 -3.24 -11.27 -3.10
C TYR A 168 -3.26 -9.74 -3.09
N TYR A 169 -3.93 -9.17 -2.08
CA TYR A 169 -4.04 -7.73 -1.91
C TYR A 169 -3.52 -7.37 -0.52
N ILE A 170 -2.55 -6.46 -0.48
CA ILE A 170 -2.19 -5.73 0.73
C ILE A 170 -3.32 -4.73 0.97
N ARG A 171 -4.08 -4.94 2.05
CA ARG A 171 -5.19 -4.07 2.43
C ARG A 171 -4.75 -3.17 3.55
N ASN A 172 -4.86 -1.86 3.33
CA ASN A 172 -4.69 -0.90 4.40
C ASN A 172 -5.98 -0.13 4.67
N THR A 173 -6.39 -0.03 5.94
CA THR A 173 -7.60 0.67 6.36
C THR A 173 -7.25 1.80 7.31
N ALA A 174 -7.77 3.00 7.00
CA ALA A 174 -7.74 4.15 7.87
C ALA A 174 -9.12 4.38 8.50
N THR A 175 -9.14 4.81 9.76
CA THR A 175 -10.34 5.15 10.53
C THR A 175 -10.20 6.58 11.03
N ALA A 176 -11.09 7.48 10.62
CA ALA A 176 -11.17 8.85 11.11
C ALA A 176 -12.35 8.99 12.08
N ASP A 177 -12.17 9.79 13.12
CA ASP A 177 -13.21 10.04 14.13
C ASP A 177 -13.22 11.51 14.58
N SER A 178 -14.31 11.93 15.22
CA SER A 178 -14.45 13.26 15.83
C SER A 178 -15.41 13.22 17.02
N ASP A 179 -15.45 14.27 17.83
CA ASP A 179 -16.40 14.38 18.95
C ASP A 179 -17.88 14.40 18.51
N GLN A 180 -18.16 14.74 17.24
CA GLN A 180 -19.52 14.98 16.74
C GLN A 180 -20.03 13.90 15.80
N THR A 181 -19.18 12.96 15.36
CA THR A 181 -19.54 11.91 14.41
C THR A 181 -19.26 10.53 14.97
N ASP A 182 -19.86 9.49 14.39
CA ASP A 182 -19.33 8.14 14.56
C ASP A 182 -18.06 7.97 13.70
N PRO A 183 -17.15 7.05 14.05
CA PRO A 183 -15.96 6.77 13.24
C PRO A 183 -16.31 6.33 11.81
N VAL A 184 -15.56 6.85 10.84
CA VAL A 184 -15.66 6.50 9.42
C VAL A 184 -14.38 5.84 8.93
N THR A 185 -14.49 4.93 7.96
CA THR A 185 -13.34 4.15 7.47
C THR A 185 -13.18 4.22 5.97
N SER A 186 -11.94 4.17 5.50
CA SER A 186 -11.59 3.98 4.09
C SER A 186 -10.45 3.00 3.95
N SER A 187 -10.59 2.05 3.02
CA SER A 187 -9.55 1.07 2.69
C SER A 187 -8.97 1.32 1.31
N ALA A 188 -7.66 1.10 1.18
CA ALA A 188 -6.96 1.00 -0.09
C ALA A 188 -6.39 -0.41 -0.25
N GLU A 189 -6.46 -0.95 -1.47
CA GLU A 189 -5.93 -2.26 -1.81
C GLU A 189 -4.83 -2.11 -2.86
N VAL A 190 -3.66 -2.70 -2.59
CA VAL A 190 -2.56 -2.81 -3.56
C VAL A 190 -2.34 -4.29 -3.85
N SER A 191 -2.36 -4.65 -5.13
CA SER A 191 -2.13 -6.05 -5.52
C SER A 191 -0.65 -6.41 -5.40
N LEU A 192 -0.33 -7.48 -4.68
CA LEU A 192 1.01 -8.05 -4.70
C LEU A 192 1.06 -9.04 -5.86
N VAL A 193 1.85 -8.70 -6.88
CA VAL A 193 2.04 -9.53 -8.05
C VAL A 193 3.02 -10.62 -7.67
N GLU A 194 2.53 -11.86 -7.65
CA GLU A 194 3.37 -13.02 -7.50
C GLU A 194 4.36 -13.09 -8.69
N VAL A 195 5.64 -12.82 -8.43
CA VAL A 195 6.72 -13.14 -9.38
C VAL A 195 7.10 -14.60 -9.18
N ALA A 196 6.23 -15.50 -9.65
CA ALA A 196 6.54 -16.92 -9.66
C ALA A 196 7.57 -17.23 -10.75
N PHE A 197 8.86 -17.01 -10.47
CA PHE A 197 9.89 -17.87 -11.08
C PHE A 197 9.93 -19.14 -10.23
N GLU A 198 8.97 -20.05 -10.43
CA GLU A 198 8.91 -21.31 -9.67
C GLU A 198 10.25 -22.07 -9.74
N GLY A 199 10.95 -21.98 -10.87
CA GLY A 199 12.29 -22.53 -11.10
C GLY A 199 13.47 -21.90 -10.36
N LEU A 200 13.30 -20.85 -9.55
CA LEU A 200 14.36 -20.32 -8.66
C LEU A 200 14.09 -20.67 -7.21
N SER A 201 12.91 -21.20 -6.89
CA SER A 201 12.62 -21.63 -5.53
C SER A 201 13.53 -22.81 -5.14
N PRO A 202 14.10 -22.81 -3.91
CA PRO A 202 14.94 -23.90 -3.43
C PRO A 202 14.26 -25.27 -3.59
N GLY A 203 14.94 -26.20 -4.27
CA GLY A 203 14.46 -27.57 -4.45
C GLY A 203 13.40 -27.78 -5.55
N TYR A 204 12.98 -26.75 -6.29
CA TYR A 204 12.00 -26.88 -7.38
C TYR A 204 12.39 -27.97 -8.39
N TRP A 205 13.57 -27.85 -8.99
CA TRP A 205 14.07 -28.77 -10.03
C TRP A 205 14.36 -30.19 -9.54
N LYS A 206 14.51 -30.37 -8.22
CA LYS A 206 14.65 -31.69 -7.59
C LYS A 206 13.32 -32.43 -7.57
N ASN A 207 12.23 -31.70 -7.40
CA ASN A 207 10.88 -32.25 -7.31
C ASN A 207 10.15 -32.28 -8.67
N HIS A 208 10.69 -31.59 -9.68
CA HIS A 208 10.12 -31.51 -11.03
C HIS A 208 11.11 -32.01 -12.11
N PRO A 209 11.57 -33.27 -12.05
CA PRO A 209 12.54 -33.79 -13.01
C PRO A 209 12.01 -33.88 -14.44
N GLY A 210 10.68 -33.94 -14.61
CA GLY A 210 10.02 -33.94 -15.92
C GLY A 210 10.09 -32.60 -16.65
N ASP A 211 10.35 -31.50 -15.94
CA ASP A 211 10.52 -30.18 -16.55
C ASP A 211 11.89 -30.03 -17.23
N TRP A 212 12.77 -31.04 -17.08
CA TRP A 212 13.97 -31.22 -17.89
C TRP A 212 13.71 -31.92 -19.24
N ASP A 213 12.56 -32.58 -19.41
CA ASP A 213 12.27 -33.36 -20.62
C ASP A 213 12.01 -32.43 -21.83
N GLY A 214 12.74 -32.65 -22.93
CA GLY A 214 12.65 -31.84 -24.15
C GLY A 214 13.82 -30.90 -24.40
N ILE A 215 14.78 -30.82 -23.47
CA ILE A 215 16.03 -30.08 -23.66
C ILE A 215 16.95 -30.90 -24.56
N SER A 216 17.22 -30.39 -25.76
CA SER A 216 18.18 -30.98 -26.70
C SER A 216 19.44 -30.15 -26.80
N THR A 217 20.47 -30.69 -27.46
CA THR A 217 21.73 -30.01 -27.78
C THR A 217 21.58 -28.72 -28.60
N THR A 218 20.37 -28.42 -29.10
CA THR A 218 20.08 -27.22 -29.88
C THR A 218 19.26 -26.16 -29.13
N THR A 219 18.86 -26.42 -27.88
CA THR A 219 18.07 -25.48 -27.07
C THR A 219 19.00 -24.41 -26.47
N SER A 220 18.85 -23.15 -26.88
CA SER A 220 19.60 -22.03 -26.30
C SER A 220 19.13 -21.69 -24.88
N PHE A 221 19.93 -20.94 -24.11
CA PHE A 221 19.60 -20.54 -22.73
C PHE A 221 18.29 -19.78 -22.73
N GLU A 222 18.17 -18.85 -23.69
CA GLU A 222 16.96 -18.09 -23.90
C GLU A 222 15.77 -18.95 -24.32
N ASN A 223 15.96 -20.03 -25.09
CA ASN A 223 14.85 -20.93 -25.45
C ASN A 223 14.50 -21.92 -24.33
N PHE A 224 15.43 -22.21 -23.42
CA PHE A 224 15.19 -23.09 -22.28
C PHE A 224 14.42 -22.37 -21.17
N PHE A 225 14.85 -21.17 -20.80
CA PHE A 225 14.19 -20.36 -19.78
C PHE A 225 13.07 -19.46 -20.32
N PHE A 226 13.11 -19.08 -21.61
CA PHE A 226 12.18 -18.10 -22.19
C PHE A 226 11.57 -18.53 -23.54
N GLY A 227 11.74 -19.80 -23.95
CA GLY A 227 11.27 -20.30 -25.25
C GLY A 227 9.90 -20.97 -25.22
N SER A 228 9.32 -21.15 -26.41
CA SER A 228 7.96 -21.68 -26.63
C SER A 228 7.72 -23.14 -26.25
N GLN A 229 8.71 -23.85 -25.70
CA GLN A 229 8.62 -25.29 -25.38
C GLN A 229 8.03 -25.58 -23.99
N GLN A 230 7.89 -24.57 -23.13
CA GLN A 230 7.35 -24.75 -21.78
C GLN A 230 5.87 -24.37 -21.72
N SER A 231 5.00 -25.09 -22.42
CA SER A 231 3.55 -24.85 -22.39
C SER A 231 2.88 -25.05 -21.01
N GLY A 232 3.65 -25.44 -19.98
CA GLY A 232 3.21 -25.65 -18.60
C GLY A 232 3.83 -24.72 -17.53
N LEU A 233 4.99 -24.09 -17.79
CA LEU A 233 5.55 -23.07 -16.90
C LEU A 233 4.93 -21.73 -17.25
N LYS A 234 4.03 -21.25 -16.39
CA LYS A 234 3.27 -20.02 -16.64
C LYS A 234 4.13 -18.78 -16.41
N TRP A 235 4.92 -18.44 -17.41
CA TRP A 235 5.46 -17.09 -17.54
C TRP A 235 4.32 -16.14 -17.90
N MET A 236 3.65 -15.57 -16.90
CA MET A 236 2.69 -14.49 -17.12
C MET A 236 2.92 -13.34 -16.14
N VAL A 237 3.99 -12.58 -16.35
CA VAL A 237 3.95 -11.16 -15.96
C VAL A 237 3.02 -10.47 -16.94
N LYS A 238 1.81 -10.13 -16.48
CA LYS A 238 0.83 -9.35 -17.26
C LYS A 238 0.71 -7.97 -16.64
N THR A 239 1.73 -7.14 -16.82
CA THR A 239 1.66 -5.72 -16.47
C THR A 239 0.89 -4.95 -17.55
N PRO A 240 -0.14 -4.16 -17.19
CA PRO A 240 -0.74 -3.19 -18.11
C PRO A 240 0.29 -2.10 -18.46
N GLY A 241 0.69 -2.02 -19.73
CA GLY A 241 1.29 -0.79 -20.28
C GLY A 241 2.81 -0.65 -20.34
N LYS A 242 3.63 -1.66 -19.96
CA LYS A 242 5.10 -1.59 -20.16
C LYS A 242 5.65 -2.84 -20.83
N GLY A 243 6.42 -2.62 -21.89
CA GLY A 243 7.10 -3.66 -22.66
C GLY A 243 8.22 -4.33 -21.86
N LYS A 244 8.47 -5.60 -22.22
CA LYS A 244 9.40 -6.56 -21.61
C LYS A 244 10.86 -6.07 -21.55
N GLU A 245 11.55 -6.28 -20.42
CA GLU A 245 13.02 -6.51 -20.35
C GLU A 245 13.29 -7.48 -19.18
N LYS A 246 13.55 -8.78 -19.39
CA LYS A 246 14.79 -9.52 -19.77
C LYS A 246 15.90 -9.51 -18.72
N PHE A 247 16.20 -10.70 -18.16
CA PHE A 247 17.50 -10.98 -17.53
C PHE A 247 18.66 -10.71 -18.51
N VAL A 248 19.76 -10.16 -17.96
CA VAL A 248 20.86 -9.55 -18.71
C VAL A 248 22.09 -10.47 -18.73
N SER A 249 22.64 -10.64 -19.95
CA SER A 249 24.04 -10.98 -20.32
C SER A 249 24.55 -12.44 -20.29
N GLN A 250 25.21 -12.80 -21.41
CA GLN A 250 25.70 -14.09 -21.89
C GLN A 250 27.01 -14.60 -21.23
N GLN A 251 27.45 -13.99 -20.12
CA GLN A 251 28.79 -14.17 -19.54
C GLN A 251 28.90 -15.19 -18.38
N ASP A 252 27.82 -15.79 -17.92
CA ASP A 252 27.78 -16.49 -16.62
C ASP A 252 27.91 -18.03 -16.64
N ILE A 253 28.34 -18.60 -17.78
CA ILE A 253 28.35 -20.02 -18.22
C ILE A 253 27.45 -20.09 -19.44
N SER A 254 28.07 -20.26 -20.61
CA SER A 254 27.29 -20.40 -21.83
C SER A 254 26.57 -21.74 -21.83
N MET A 255 25.31 -21.75 -22.25
CA MET A 255 24.54 -22.96 -22.56
C MET A 255 25.36 -23.93 -23.45
N GLN A 256 26.20 -23.39 -24.33
CA GLN A 256 27.15 -24.16 -25.14
C GLN A 256 28.15 -24.98 -24.29
N GLN A 257 28.70 -24.44 -23.20
CA GLN A 257 29.55 -25.19 -22.25
C GLN A 257 28.75 -26.25 -21.47
N ALA A 258 27.49 -25.97 -21.14
CA ALA A 258 26.60 -26.94 -20.49
C ALA A 258 26.09 -28.05 -21.45
N LEU A 259 26.15 -27.84 -22.77
CA LEU A 259 25.61 -28.72 -23.81
C LEU A 259 26.65 -29.41 -24.69
N GLU A 260 27.94 -29.06 -24.60
CA GLU A 260 29.03 -29.88 -25.17
C GLU A 260 29.11 -31.28 -24.51
N LEU A 261 28.39 -31.48 -23.41
CA LEU A 261 28.16 -32.75 -22.73
C LEU A 261 27.12 -33.60 -23.48
N THR A 262 27.57 -34.70 -24.09
CA THR A 262 26.67 -35.64 -24.76
C THR A 262 26.29 -36.81 -23.85
N GLY A 263 24.99 -37.03 -23.64
CA GLY A 263 24.41 -38.29 -23.14
C GLY A 263 24.28 -38.44 -21.61
N GLY A 264 23.32 -39.26 -21.18
CA GLY A 264 23.24 -39.85 -19.84
C GLY A 264 23.19 -38.87 -18.64
N ALA A 265 23.46 -39.41 -17.45
CA ALA A 265 23.39 -38.72 -16.15
C ALA A 265 24.20 -37.41 -16.08
N GLU A 266 25.28 -37.30 -16.86
CA GLU A 266 26.22 -36.17 -16.88
C GLU A 266 25.58 -34.87 -17.36
N ALA A 267 24.65 -34.93 -18.32
CA ALA A 267 23.88 -33.78 -18.77
C ALA A 267 22.79 -33.35 -17.76
N ALA A 268 22.25 -34.28 -16.95
CA ALA A 268 21.31 -33.97 -15.88
C ALA A 268 22.01 -33.23 -14.72
N LEU A 269 23.28 -33.52 -14.50
CA LEU A 269 24.11 -32.87 -13.51
C LEU A 269 24.50 -31.43 -13.87
N ALA A 270 24.91 -31.17 -15.12
CA ALA A 270 25.19 -29.80 -15.56
C ALA A 270 23.95 -28.89 -15.41
N ARG A 271 22.76 -29.49 -15.59
CA ARG A 271 21.47 -28.85 -15.40
C ARG A 271 21.17 -28.56 -13.92
N GLN A 272 21.44 -29.50 -13.01
CA GLN A 272 21.34 -29.28 -11.56
C GLN A 272 22.35 -28.24 -11.04
N ALA A 273 23.54 -28.20 -11.62
CA ALA A 273 24.56 -27.21 -11.30
C ALA A 273 24.15 -25.79 -11.71
N VAL A 274 23.56 -25.61 -12.89
CA VAL A 274 23.00 -24.31 -13.32
C VAL A 274 21.87 -23.87 -12.38
N ALA A 275 20.99 -24.78 -11.98
CA ALA A 275 19.93 -24.48 -10.99
C ALA A 275 20.50 -24.08 -9.63
N ALA A 276 21.54 -24.76 -9.14
CA ALA A 276 22.18 -24.42 -7.86
C ALA A 276 22.94 -23.09 -7.90
N VAL A 277 23.58 -22.75 -9.02
CA VAL A 277 24.22 -21.43 -9.25
C VAL A 277 23.16 -20.33 -9.25
N LEU A 278 22.03 -20.56 -9.91
CA LEU A 278 20.93 -19.60 -9.97
C LEU A 278 20.26 -19.42 -8.59
N ASN A 279 20.10 -20.49 -7.82
CA ASN A 279 19.60 -20.42 -6.45
C ASN A 279 20.62 -19.73 -5.53
N SER A 280 21.94 -19.95 -5.70
CA SER A 280 22.99 -19.35 -4.86
C SER A 280 23.08 -17.81 -4.91
N ARG A 281 22.33 -17.18 -5.82
CA ARG A 281 22.23 -15.72 -5.99
C ARG A 281 21.07 -15.09 -5.20
N ASP A 282 20.29 -15.90 -4.49
CA ASP A 282 19.25 -15.41 -3.58
C ASP A 282 19.92 -14.77 -2.35
N GLU A 283 19.74 -13.45 -2.20
CA GLU A 283 20.37 -12.66 -1.13
C GLU A 283 19.82 -12.98 0.26
N ASP A 284 18.65 -13.63 0.34
CA ASP A 284 17.97 -13.98 1.59
C ASP A 284 18.33 -15.39 2.08
N VAL A 285 19.07 -16.17 1.28
CA VAL A 285 19.48 -17.53 1.63
C VAL A 285 20.99 -17.60 1.85
N THR A 286 21.39 -17.92 3.08
CA THR A 286 22.80 -18.17 3.39
C THR A 286 23.23 -19.55 2.88
N TYR A 287 23.88 -19.60 1.72
CA TYR A 287 24.44 -20.82 1.17
C TYR A 287 25.76 -21.22 1.85
N ARG A 288 26.02 -22.53 1.90
CA ARG A 288 27.28 -23.07 2.47
C ARG A 288 28.48 -22.81 1.56
N PHE A 289 28.25 -22.74 0.25
CA PHE A 289 29.29 -22.52 -0.76
C PHE A 289 28.95 -21.32 -1.64
N THR A 290 29.98 -20.56 -2.03
CA THR A 290 29.82 -19.40 -2.91
C THR A 290 29.56 -19.81 -4.36
N GLU A 291 28.94 -18.92 -5.13
CA GLU A 291 28.72 -19.10 -6.57
C GLU A 291 30.02 -19.44 -7.31
N ALA A 292 31.11 -18.75 -6.97
CA ALA A 292 32.42 -18.94 -7.59
C ALA A 292 32.96 -20.37 -7.37
N GLN A 293 32.85 -20.88 -6.14
CA GLN A 293 33.27 -22.24 -5.78
C GLN A 293 32.44 -23.30 -6.52
N ILE A 294 31.12 -23.12 -6.56
CA ILE A 294 30.22 -24.04 -7.27
C ILE A 294 30.56 -24.08 -8.77
N LYS A 295 30.78 -22.91 -9.39
CA LYS A 295 31.15 -22.81 -10.80
C LYS A 295 32.48 -23.51 -11.10
N GLU A 296 33.46 -23.36 -10.22
CA GLU A 296 34.78 -24.01 -10.35
C GLU A 296 34.63 -25.53 -10.36
N TRP A 297 34.06 -26.13 -9.31
CA TRP A 297 33.94 -27.59 -9.19
C TRP A 297 33.11 -28.23 -10.30
N VAL A 298 32.03 -27.56 -10.72
CA VAL A 298 31.22 -28.00 -11.84
C VAL A 298 32.04 -28.00 -13.12
N THR A 299 32.82 -26.94 -13.37
CA THR A 299 33.68 -26.86 -14.56
C THR A 299 34.74 -27.96 -14.55
N GLU A 300 35.35 -28.24 -13.40
CA GLU A 300 36.34 -29.30 -13.25
C GLU A 300 35.75 -30.69 -13.48
N ALA A 301 34.64 -31.01 -12.80
CA ALA A 301 33.96 -32.30 -12.93
C ALA A 301 33.53 -32.57 -14.37
N LEU A 302 32.97 -31.56 -15.04
CA LEU A 302 32.48 -31.65 -16.42
C LEU A 302 33.63 -31.73 -17.44
N SER A 303 34.79 -31.18 -17.13
CA SER A 303 36.00 -31.31 -17.94
C SER A 303 36.70 -32.67 -17.74
N GLY A 304 36.11 -33.56 -16.94
CA GLY A 304 36.72 -34.83 -16.56
C GLY A 304 37.98 -34.65 -15.72
N MET A 305 38.15 -33.50 -15.08
CA MET A 305 39.24 -33.25 -14.15
C MET A 305 38.85 -33.78 -12.76
N PRO A 306 39.83 -34.13 -11.91
CA PRO A 306 39.58 -34.29 -10.49
C PRO A 306 39.03 -32.98 -9.92
N VAL A 307 38.15 -33.09 -8.92
CA VAL A 307 37.55 -31.94 -8.25
C VAL A 307 38.18 -31.79 -6.88
N ASP A 308 38.64 -30.58 -6.60
CA ASP A 308 39.17 -30.14 -5.31
C ASP A 308 38.20 -29.12 -4.69
N LEU A 309 37.51 -29.55 -3.65
CA LEU A 309 36.46 -28.76 -3.02
C LEU A 309 37.00 -27.58 -2.20
N GLU A 310 38.26 -27.58 -1.81
CA GLU A 310 38.81 -26.51 -0.94
C GLU A 310 39.96 -25.75 -1.62
N ASN A 311 40.31 -26.15 -2.84
CA ASN A 311 41.50 -25.72 -3.57
C ASN A 311 42.77 -25.89 -2.70
N ASP A 312 42.81 -26.95 -1.90
CA ASP A 312 43.87 -27.24 -0.93
C ASP A 312 44.92 -28.24 -1.48
N GLY A 313 44.70 -28.73 -2.70
CA GLY A 313 45.51 -29.73 -3.38
C GLY A 313 45.15 -31.17 -3.04
N ILE A 314 44.12 -31.38 -2.23
CA ILE A 314 43.53 -32.69 -1.94
C ILE A 314 42.39 -32.92 -2.93
N ILE A 315 42.34 -34.12 -3.52
CA ILE A 315 41.30 -34.48 -4.47
C ILE A 315 40.20 -35.22 -3.70
N GLU A 316 39.05 -34.59 -3.51
CA GLU A 316 37.87 -35.22 -2.91
C GLU A 316 37.18 -36.17 -3.89
N PHE A 317 37.08 -35.75 -5.15
CA PHE A 317 36.45 -36.56 -6.18
C PHE A 317 37.37 -36.83 -7.37
N GLN A 318 37.53 -38.11 -7.68
CA GLN A 318 38.33 -38.57 -8.81
C GLN A 318 37.66 -38.22 -10.14
N ALA A 319 38.47 -37.93 -11.16
CA ALA A 319 38.06 -37.57 -12.51
C ALA A 319 36.91 -38.44 -13.12
N GLY A 320 36.13 -37.82 -14.00
CA GLY A 320 35.05 -38.48 -14.75
C GLY A 320 33.77 -38.65 -13.93
N SER A 321 33.04 -39.75 -14.15
CA SER A 321 31.70 -39.97 -13.54
C SER A 321 31.65 -39.88 -12.00
N GLN A 322 32.77 -40.14 -11.30
CA GLN A 322 32.84 -40.01 -9.84
C GLN A 322 32.94 -38.54 -9.38
N ALA A 323 33.70 -37.71 -10.09
CA ALA A 323 33.73 -36.25 -9.91
C ALA A 323 32.36 -35.65 -10.12
N ILE A 324 31.69 -36.09 -11.19
CA ILE A 324 30.34 -35.70 -11.54
C ILE A 324 29.38 -36.07 -10.39
N GLU A 325 29.26 -37.34 -10.02
CA GLU A 325 28.36 -37.79 -8.93
C GLU A 325 28.69 -37.16 -7.57
N GLY A 326 29.98 -36.91 -7.29
CA GLY A 326 30.43 -36.23 -6.08
C GLY A 326 29.91 -34.79 -5.98
N VAL A 327 30.12 -34.01 -7.05
CA VAL A 327 29.60 -32.65 -7.16
C VAL A 327 28.07 -32.64 -7.09
N LYS A 328 27.37 -33.63 -7.68
CA LYS A 328 25.91 -33.79 -7.54
C LYS A 328 25.46 -33.80 -6.09
N ASN A 329 26.06 -34.68 -5.30
CA ASN A 329 25.67 -34.93 -3.92
C ASN A 329 26.00 -33.71 -3.04
N LEU A 330 27.06 -32.98 -3.38
CA LEU A 330 27.39 -31.72 -2.73
C LEU A 330 26.36 -30.62 -3.04
N LEU A 331 25.91 -30.50 -4.29
CA LEU A 331 24.90 -29.52 -4.69
C LEU A 331 23.53 -29.85 -4.09
N ASP A 332 23.16 -31.13 -4.08
CA ASP A 332 21.96 -31.63 -3.40
C ASP A 332 21.99 -31.30 -1.90
N TYR A 333 23.18 -31.30 -1.28
CA TYR A 333 23.38 -30.92 0.11
C TYR A 333 23.38 -29.40 0.33
N ASN A 334 23.97 -28.61 -0.58
CA ASN A 334 23.95 -27.14 -0.52
C ASN A 334 22.52 -26.57 -0.68
N ASN A 335 21.66 -27.25 -1.43
CA ASN A 335 20.23 -26.93 -1.57
C ASN A 335 19.35 -27.44 -0.41
N ASN A 336 19.91 -28.15 0.57
CA ASN A 336 19.19 -28.79 1.66
C ASN A 336 19.33 -28.01 2.99
N LEU A 337 19.62 -26.70 2.93
CA LEU A 337 19.80 -25.87 4.12
C LEU A 337 18.44 -25.52 4.76
N GLU A 338 18.36 -25.73 6.08
CA GLU A 338 17.28 -25.22 6.93
C GLU A 338 17.51 -23.72 7.19
N LEU A 339 16.43 -22.94 7.13
CA LEU A 339 16.37 -21.58 7.68
C LEU A 339 16.90 -21.62 9.13
N ILE A 340 17.94 -20.82 9.43
CA ILE A 340 18.36 -20.56 10.81
C ILE A 340 17.56 -19.38 11.34
#